data_AF-A0A6S6RN55-F1
#
_entry.id   AF-A0A6S6RN55-F1
#
_cell.length_a   1.000
_cell.length_b   1.000
_cell.length_c   1.000
_cell.angle_alpha   90.00
_cell.angle_beta   90.00
_cell.angle_gamma   90.00
#
_symmetry.space_group_name_H-M   'P 1'
#
loop_
_entity.id
_entity.type
_entity.pdbx_description
1 polymer ?
#
loop_
_entity_poly.entity_id
_entity_poly.type
_entity_poly.pdbx_seq_one_letter_code
_entity_poly.pdbx_strand_id
1 'polypeptide(L)'
;MVLAIKEEDSLEIHYVIRAFNCMSSRIKMLENDRTILMAGVSHDLRTPLTRIRLATEMMNEKDQYLAESINKDIEECNAIIGKFMDYICTSREINMEFCDLNKLLLEAVNAESSFLSNIETQISSSPIIINANVIAIK
;
A
#
# COMPACT_ATOMS: atom_id res chain seq x y z
N MET A 1 11.75 9.46 -6.46
CA MET A 1 11.86 10.31 -7.68
C MET A 1 12.87 9.70 -8.66
N VAL A 2 12.45 9.12 -9.79
CA VAL A 2 13.40 8.69 -10.84
C VAL A 2 13.91 9.94 -11.54
N LEU A 3 15.17 10.31 -11.30
CA LEU A 3 15.83 11.44 -11.94
C LEU A 3 15.91 11.20 -13.44
N ALA A 4 15.44 12.17 -14.23
CA ALA A 4 15.68 12.17 -15.67
C ALA A 4 17.19 12.20 -15.89
N ILE A 5 17.70 11.26 -16.69
CA ILE A 5 19.12 11.22 -17.02
C ILE A 5 19.40 12.43 -17.91
N LYS A 6 20.40 13.23 -17.52
CA LYS A 6 20.82 14.42 -18.27
C LYS A 6 21.38 13.97 -19.62
N GLU A 7 20.93 14.61 -20.70
CA GLU A 7 21.37 14.29 -22.06
C GLU A 7 22.87 14.63 -22.23
N GLU A 8 23.66 13.67 -22.74
CA GLU A 8 25.06 13.85 -23.11
C GLU A 8 25.22 14.10 -24.62
N ASP A 9 26.37 14.67 -25.03
CA ASP A 9 26.63 15.16 -26.40
C ASP A 9 26.80 14.05 -27.48
N SER A 10 26.87 12.76 -27.09
CA SER A 10 26.93 11.66 -28.06
C SER A 10 25.53 11.26 -28.53
N LEU A 11 25.30 11.30 -29.85
CA LEU A 11 24.01 10.97 -30.48
C LEU A 11 23.47 9.59 -30.07
N GLU A 12 24.34 8.58 -30.00
CA GLU A 12 23.97 7.20 -29.64
C GLU A 12 23.47 7.12 -28.19
N ILE A 13 24.15 7.83 -27.28
CA ILE A 13 23.79 7.93 -25.86
C ILE A 13 22.48 8.71 -25.70
N HIS A 14 22.28 9.78 -26.49
CA HIS A 14 21.06 10.57 -26.50
C HIS A 14 19.81 9.74 -26.87
N TYR A 15 19.88 8.88 -27.90
CA TYR A 15 18.75 8.01 -28.27
C TYR A 15 18.39 7.02 -27.16
N VAL A 16 19.39 6.41 -26.51
CA VAL A 16 19.18 5.46 -25.41
C VAL A 16 18.58 6.17 -24.20
N ILE A 17 19.10 7.34 -23.82
CA ILE A 17 18.58 8.15 -22.72
C ILE A 17 17.11 8.54 -22.98
N ARG A 18 16.79 8.97 -24.21
CA ARG A 18 15.42 9.34 -24.59
C ARG A 18 14.46 8.15 -24.52
N ALA A 19 14.88 6.99 -25.01
CA ALA A 19 14.09 5.76 -24.94
C ALA A 19 13.84 5.35 -23.47
N PHE A 20 14.87 5.44 -22.62
CA PHE A 20 14.78 5.13 -21.19
C PHE A 20 13.85 6.11 -20.45
N ASN A 21 13.99 7.42 -20.68
CA ASN A 21 13.13 8.44 -20.07
C ASN A 21 11.66 8.27 -20.52
N CYS A 22 11.42 7.92 -21.79
CA CYS A 22 10.09 7.62 -22.30
C CYS A 22 9.49 6.38 -21.62
N MET A 23 10.26 5.30 -21.48
CA MET A 23 9.84 4.08 -20.78
C MET A 23 9.52 4.38 -19.30
N SER A 24 10.39 5.10 -18.61
CA SER A 24 10.18 5.50 -17.20
C SER A 24 8.91 6.33 -17.02
N SER A 25 8.66 7.28 -17.93
CA SER A 25 7.43 8.08 -17.93
C SER A 25 6.18 7.22 -18.14
N ARG A 26 6.23 6.27 -19.09
CA ARG A 26 5.12 5.32 -19.33
C ARG A 26 4.83 4.43 -18.12
N ILE A 27 5.86 3.92 -17.45
CA ILE A 27 5.70 3.12 -16.23
C ILE A 27 4.97 3.94 -15.15
N LYS A 28 5.39 5.19 -14.92
CA LYS A 28 4.73 6.09 -13.95
C LYS A 28 3.27 6.34 -14.29
N MET A 29 2.96 6.54 -15.57
CA MET A 29 1.58 6.74 -16.01
C MET A 29 0.72 5.51 -15.71
N LEU A 30 1.22 4.31 -16.01
CA LEU A 30 0.53 3.05 -15.71
C LEU A 30 0.30 2.84 -14.20
N GLU A 31 1.28 3.19 -13.36
CA GLU A 31 1.14 3.12 -11.89
C GLU A 31 0.07 4.10 -11.37
N ASN A 32 0.04 5.32 -11.92
CA ASN A 32 -0.97 6.31 -11.55
C ASN A 32 -2.37 5.90 -12.02
N ASP A 33 -2.50 5.38 -13.24
CA ASP A 33 -3.77 4.90 -13.79
C ASP A 33 -4.30 3.71 -12.98
N ARG A 34 -3.43 2.76 -12.60
CA ARG A 34 -3.79 1.66 -11.71
C ARG A 34 -4.35 2.18 -10.39
N THR A 35 -3.75 3.22 -9.83
CA THR A 35 -4.19 3.80 -8.56
C THR A 35 -5.58 4.42 -8.66
N ILE A 36 -5.84 5.18 -9.72
CA ILE A 36 -7.16 5.80 -9.96
C ILE A 36 -8.23 4.73 -10.17
N LEU A 37 -7.94 3.72 -10.99
CA LEU A 37 -8.87 2.61 -11.24
C LEU A 37 -9.22 1.86 -9.95
N MET A 38 -8.22 1.55 -9.12
CA MET A 38 -8.43 0.79 -7.89
C MET A 38 -9.25 1.58 -6.87
N ALA A 39 -9.07 2.91 -6.79
CA ALA A 39 -9.92 3.77 -5.97
C ALA A 39 -11.39 3.75 -6.43
N GLY A 40 -11.62 3.77 -7.75
CA GLY A 40 -12.97 3.62 -8.32
C GLY A 40 -13.61 2.28 -7.97
N VAL A 41 -12.88 1.18 -8.13
CA VAL A 41 -13.38 -0.17 -7.81
C VAL A 41 -13.74 -0.30 -6.33
N SER A 42 -12.92 0.24 -5.41
CA SER A 42 -13.22 0.22 -3.96
C SER A 42 -14.53 0.95 -3.62
N HIS A 43 -14.74 2.13 -4.21
CA HIS A 43 -15.98 2.88 -4.07
C HIS A 43 -17.20 2.10 -4.59
N ASP A 44 -17.04 1.49 -5.76
CA ASP A 44 -18.10 0.72 -6.41
C ASP A 44 -18.44 -0.57 -5.65
N LEU A 45 -17.50 -1.17 -4.92
CA LEU A 45 -17.73 -2.31 -4.03
C LEU A 45 -18.43 -1.91 -2.72
N ARG A 46 -18.15 -0.72 -2.17
CA ARG A 46 -18.78 -0.24 -0.93
C ARG A 46 -20.30 -0.06 -1.09
N THR A 47 -20.75 0.32 -2.28
CA THR A 47 -22.17 0.53 -2.58
C THR A 47 -23.03 -0.74 -2.43
N PRO A 48 -22.76 -1.86 -3.13
CA PRO A 48 -23.50 -3.10 -2.95
C PRO A 48 -23.32 -3.69 -1.54
N LEU A 49 -22.14 -3.60 -0.92
CA LEU A 49 -21.95 -4.05 0.47
C LEU A 49 -22.87 -3.29 1.45
N THR A 50 -22.99 -1.97 1.29
CA THR A 50 -23.90 -1.16 2.09
C THR A 50 -25.36 -1.55 1.86
N ARG A 51 -25.76 -1.85 0.61
CA ARG A 51 -27.11 -2.35 0.31
C ARG A 51 -27.39 -3.72 0.93
N ILE A 52 -26.42 -4.63 0.90
CA ILE A 52 -26.55 -5.95 1.55
C ILE A 52 -26.72 -5.76 3.05
N ARG A 53 -25.93 -4.88 3.68
CA ARG A 53 -26.10 -4.54 5.11
C ARG A 53 -27.49 -3.97 5.41
N LEU A 54 -28.00 -3.06 4.60
CA LEU A 54 -29.36 -2.55 4.78
C LEU A 54 -30.42 -3.65 4.62
N ALA A 55 -30.19 -4.62 3.74
CA ALA A 55 -31.08 -5.77 3.57
C ALA A 55 -31.02 -6.74 4.76
N THR A 56 -29.87 -6.91 5.41
CA THR A 56 -29.76 -7.75 6.62
C THR A 56 -30.51 -7.16 7.81
N GLU A 57 -30.59 -5.82 7.92
CA GLU A 57 -31.42 -5.12 8.92
C GLU A 57 -32.93 -5.38 8.74
N MET A 58 -33.37 -5.83 7.56
CA MET A 58 -34.77 -6.14 7.26
C MET A 58 -35.13 -7.63 7.44
N MET A 59 -34.18 -8.46 7.88
CA MET A 59 -34.39 -9.89 8.09
C MET A 59 -35.24 -10.16 9.34
N ASN A 60 -35.94 -11.30 9.35
CA ASN A 60 -36.76 -11.70 10.49
C ASN A 60 -35.89 -12.12 11.69
N GLU A 61 -36.42 -12.01 12.92
CA GLU A 61 -35.71 -12.41 14.15
C GLU A 61 -35.20 -13.86 14.13
N LYS A 62 -35.91 -14.76 13.44
CA LYS A 62 -35.51 -16.17 13.29
C LYS A 62 -34.21 -16.36 12.50
N ASP A 63 -33.88 -15.39 11.65
CA ASP A 63 -32.71 -15.39 10.76
C ASP A 63 -31.61 -14.43 11.25
N GLN A 64 -31.74 -13.92 12.48
CA GLN A 64 -30.82 -12.89 13.00
C GLN A 64 -29.37 -13.38 13.11
N TYR A 65 -29.15 -14.66 13.36
CA TYR A 65 -27.80 -15.26 13.34
C TYR A 65 -27.17 -15.22 11.93
N LEU A 66 -27.98 -15.33 10.87
CA LEU A 66 -27.50 -15.17 9.48
C LEU A 66 -27.18 -13.72 9.20
N ALA A 67 -28.03 -12.79 9.63
CA ALA A 67 -27.79 -11.35 9.51
C ALA A 67 -26.48 -10.94 10.20
N GLU A 68 -26.23 -11.42 11.42
CA GLU A 68 -24.97 -11.20 12.14
C GLU A 68 -23.75 -11.78 11.41
N SER A 69 -23.86 -13.02 10.89
CA SER A 69 -22.79 -13.64 10.11
C SER A 69 -22.47 -12.83 8.85
N ILE A 70 -23.49 -12.44 8.08
CA ILE A 70 -23.32 -11.64 6.85
C ILE A 70 -22.72 -10.28 7.19
N ASN A 71 -23.17 -9.62 8.27
CA ASN A 71 -22.62 -8.35 8.70
C ASN A 71 -21.14 -8.46 9.08
N LYS A 72 -20.73 -9.57 9.71
CA LYS A 72 -19.33 -9.85 10.00
C LYS A 72 -18.51 -10.03 8.71
N ASP A 73 -19.01 -10.80 7.75
CA ASP A 73 -18.34 -10.98 6.45
C ASP A 73 -18.19 -9.64 5.70
N ILE A 74 -19.18 -8.74 5.80
CA ILE A 74 -19.11 -7.38 5.24
C ILE A 74 -18.02 -6.56 5.92
N GLU A 75 -17.87 -6.63 7.24
CA GLU A 75 -16.79 -5.94 7.96
C GLU A 75 -15.42 -6.48 7.54
N GLU A 76 -15.27 -7.79 7.40
CA GLU A 76 -14.03 -8.40 6.89
C GLU A 76 -13.72 -7.94 5.46
N CYS A 77 -14.72 -7.90 4.58
CA CYS A 77 -14.57 -7.38 3.23
C CYS A 77 -14.13 -5.91 3.23
N ASN A 78 -14.76 -5.06 4.06
CA ASN A 78 -14.37 -3.65 4.20
C ASN A 78 -12.95 -3.49 4.73
N ALA A 79 -12.53 -4.31 5.69
CA ALA A 79 -11.18 -4.30 6.23
C ALA A 79 -10.14 -4.69 5.17
N ILE A 80 -10.43 -5.72 4.35
CA ILE A 80 -9.57 -6.13 3.24
C ILE A 80 -9.46 -5.02 2.19
N ILE A 81 -10.59 -4.41 1.81
CA ILE A 81 -10.61 -3.28 0.88
C ILE A 81 -9.79 -2.11 1.42
N GLY A 82 -9.93 -1.79 2.71
CA GLY A 82 -9.15 -0.74 3.39
C GLY A 82 -7.65 -0.98 3.30
N LYS A 83 -7.18 -2.15 3.75
CA LYS A 83 -5.76 -2.54 3.68
C LYS A 83 -5.20 -2.48 2.27
N PHE A 84 -5.98 -2.93 1.29
CA PHE A 84 -5.59 -2.89 -0.12
C PHE A 84 -5.45 -1.45 -0.64
N MET A 85 -6.36 -0.55 -0.24
CA MET A 85 -6.29 0.87 -0.59
C MET A 85 -5.09 1.56 0.06
N ASP A 86 -4.78 1.24 1.32
CA ASP A 86 -3.63 1.79 2.04
C ASP A 86 -2.31 1.39 1.35
N TYR A 87 -2.20 0.13 0.92
CA TYR A 87 -1.05 -0.36 0.16
C TYR A 87 -0.84 0.41 -1.15
N ILE A 88 -1.92 0.62 -1.92
CA ILE A 88 -1.86 1.32 -3.20
C ILE A 88 -1.53 2.81 -3.00
N CYS A 89 -2.12 3.46 -2.00
CA CYS A 89 -1.87 4.87 -1.72
C CYS A 89 -0.44 5.12 -1.24
N THR A 90 0.15 4.19 -0.47
CA THR A 90 1.53 4.26 0.02
C THR A 90 2.57 4.26 -1.11
N SER A 91 2.27 3.62 -2.24
CA SER A 91 3.14 3.61 -3.43
C SER A 91 3.38 4.99 -4.08
N ARG A 92 2.64 6.04 -3.69
CA ARG A 92 2.73 7.36 -4.34
C ARG A 92 3.90 8.24 -3.88
N GLU A 93 4.40 8.08 -2.65
CA GLU A 93 5.49 8.91 -2.13
C GLU A 93 6.78 8.11 -1.98
N ILE A 94 7.50 7.93 -3.10
CA ILE A 94 8.88 7.44 -3.08
C ILE A 94 9.83 8.60 -2.78
N ASN A 95 9.75 9.08 -1.53
CA ASN A 95 10.76 9.93 -0.93
C ASN A 95 11.82 9.02 -0.31
N MET A 96 13.00 9.03 -0.93
CA MET A 96 14.16 8.30 -0.43
C MET A 96 14.87 9.23 0.55
N GLU A 97 15.04 8.79 1.78
CA GLU A 97 15.78 9.51 2.80
C GLU A 97 16.81 8.61 3.50
N PHE A 98 17.86 9.22 4.01
CA PHE A 98 18.84 8.52 4.81
C PHE A 98 18.24 8.23 6.19
N CYS A 99 18.01 6.96 6.49
CA CYS A 99 17.38 6.49 7.71
C CYS A 99 18.19 5.39 8.38
N ASP A 100 18.00 5.24 9.70
CA ASP A 100 18.62 4.18 10.49
C ASP A 100 17.72 2.94 10.46
N LEU A 101 18.21 1.88 9.78
CA LEU A 101 17.48 0.63 9.63
C LEU A 101 17.10 0.01 10.99
N ASN A 102 17.96 0.15 12.00
CA ASN A 102 17.69 -0.42 13.32
C ASN A 102 16.44 0.22 13.95
N LYS A 103 16.23 1.53 13.75
CA LYS A 103 15.05 2.24 14.26
C LYS A 103 13.78 1.78 13.55
N LEU A 104 13.83 1.60 12.23
CA LEU A 104 12.68 1.13 11.45
C LEU A 104 12.26 -0.28 11.88
N LEU A 105 13.22 -1.18 12.08
CA LEU A 105 12.97 -2.54 12.55
C LEU A 105 12.35 -2.53 13.95
N LEU A 106 12.86 -1.71 14.88
CA LEU A 106 12.30 -1.58 16.23
C LEU A 106 10.88 -1.03 16.21
N GLU A 107 10.58 -0.05 15.37
CA GLU A 107 9.23 0.49 15.22
C GLU A 107 8.25 -0.57 14.69
N ALA A 108 8.65 -1.36 13.69
CA ALA A 108 7.83 -2.46 13.17
C ALA A 108 7.57 -3.55 14.22
N VAL A 109 8.62 -3.97 14.95
CA VAL A 109 8.50 -4.95 16.03
C VAL A 109 7.56 -4.45 17.14
N ASN A 110 7.67 -3.18 17.53
CA ASN A 110 6.82 -2.59 18.55
C ASN A 110 5.35 -2.53 18.11
N ALA A 111 5.07 -2.26 16.83
CA ALA A 111 3.70 -2.26 16.31
C ALA A 111 3.04 -3.65 16.41
N GLU A 112 3.81 -4.72 16.26
CA GLU A 112 3.31 -6.11 16.22
C GLU A 112 3.32 -6.81 17.59
N SER A 113 4.14 -6.31 18.53
CA SER A 113 4.22 -6.83 19.91
C SER A 113 2.91 -6.74 20.71
N SER A 114 1.91 -6.01 20.21
CA SER A 114 0.57 -5.94 20.82
C SER A 114 -0.24 -7.25 20.70
N PHE A 115 0.21 -8.22 19.89
CA PHE A 115 -0.58 -9.40 19.49
C PHE A 115 -0.08 -10.76 20.05
N LEU A 116 0.60 -10.80 21.21
CA LEU A 116 1.00 -12.04 21.93
C LEU A 116 2.18 -12.85 21.34
N SER A 117 3.10 -12.22 20.59
CA SER A 117 4.33 -12.88 20.12
C SER A 117 5.58 -12.31 20.80
N ASN A 118 6.35 -13.15 21.50
CA ASN A 118 7.68 -12.77 22.01
C ASN A 118 8.65 -12.72 20.83
N ILE A 119 8.88 -11.52 20.28
CA ILE A 119 9.84 -11.30 19.20
C ILE A 119 11.23 -11.12 19.83
N GLU A 120 12.10 -12.12 19.74
CA GLU A 120 13.51 -11.97 20.07
C GLU A 120 14.20 -11.12 19.00
N THR A 121 14.78 -9.99 19.40
CA THR A 121 15.50 -9.09 18.50
C THR A 121 17.00 -9.11 18.80
N GLN A 122 17.81 -9.56 17.84
CA GLN A 122 19.27 -9.43 17.86
C GLN A 122 19.69 -8.38 16.83
N ILE A 123 19.46 -7.12 17.17
CA ILE A 123 19.81 -5.98 16.31
C ILE A 123 21.21 -5.49 16.65
N SER A 124 22.00 -5.11 15.64
CA SER A 124 23.34 -4.56 15.83
C SER A 124 23.31 -3.29 16.68
N SER A 125 24.29 -3.12 17.57
CA SER A 125 24.41 -1.93 18.43
C SER A 125 24.88 -0.68 17.67
N SER A 126 25.46 -0.82 16.48
CA SER A 126 25.87 0.30 15.63
C SER A 126 24.74 0.71 14.67
N PRO A 127 24.49 2.01 14.45
CA PRO A 127 23.46 2.47 13.51
C PRO A 127 23.82 2.05 12.07
N ILE A 128 22.83 1.53 11.34
CA ILE A 128 22.98 1.12 9.94
C ILE A 128 22.21 2.11 9.09
N ILE A 129 22.93 3.07 8.50
CA ILE A 129 22.32 4.12 7.68
C ILE A 129 22.13 3.60 6.25
N ILE A 130 20.88 3.62 5.79
CA ILE A 130 20.49 3.24 4.43
C ILE A 130 19.76 4.40 3.77
N ASN A 131 19.87 4.49 2.44
CA ASN A 131 19.02 5.37 1.64
C ASN A 131 17.78 4.58 1.23
N ALA A 132 16.64 4.85 1.86
CA ALA A 132 15.44 4.06 1.67
C ALA A 132 14.16 4.88 1.83
N ASN A 133 13.04 4.29 1.42
CA ASN A 133 11.72 4.83 1.71
C ASN A 133 11.25 4.28 3.06
N VAL A 134 11.13 5.17 4.05
CA VAL A 134 10.77 4.85 5.43
C VAL A 134 9.34 4.30 5.57
N ILE A 135 8.45 4.63 4.63
CA ILE A 135 7.05 4.20 4.63
C ILE A 135 6.90 2.85 3.92
N ALA A 136 7.63 2.61 2.83
CA ALA A 136 7.57 1.34 2.08
C ALA A 136 8.23 0.15 2.80
N ILE A 137 9.01 0.40 3.85
CA ILE A 137 9.65 -0.63 4.69
C ILE A 137 8.76 -1.05 5.87
N LYS A 138 7.77 -0.23 6.23
CA LYS A 138 6.79 -0.52 7.28
C LYS A 138 5.54 -1.19 6.70
#